data_AF-A0A957PYZ6-F1
#
_entry.id   AF-A0A957PYZ6-F1
#
_cell.length_a   1.000
_cell.length_b   1.000
_cell.length_c   1.000
_cell.angle_alpha   90.00
_cell.angle_beta   90.00
_cell.angle_gamma   90.00
#
_symmetry.space_group_name_H-M   'P 1'
#
loop_
_entity.id
_entity.type
_entity.pdbx_description
1 polymer ?
#
loop_
_entity_poly.entity_id
_entity_poly.type
_entity_poly.pdbx_seq_one_letter_code
_entity_poly.pdbx_strand_id
1 'polypeptide(L)' 'MAVPYLGEIRMFGGDFAPQGWAFCDGSLLSISENLYLFKLIGTTYGGDGHTTFALPDL' A
#
# COMPACT_ATOMS: atom_id res chain seq x y z
N MET A 1 -14.93 -17.69 -4.18
CA MET A 1 -14.15 -16.93 -3.18
C MET A 1 -13.30 -15.93 -3.93
N ALA A 2 -13.50 -14.63 -3.72
CA ALA A 2 -12.61 -13.61 -4.29
C ALA A 2 -11.38 -13.54 -3.37
N VAL A 3 -10.28 -14.13 -3.80
CA VAL A 3 -9.00 -13.97 -3.11
C VAL A 3 -8.48 -12.59 -3.52
N PRO A 4 -8.29 -11.65 -2.59
CA PRO A 4 -7.76 -10.34 -2.92
C PRO A 4 -6.33 -10.50 -3.46
N TYR A 5 -6.00 -9.77 -4.52
CA TYR A 5 -4.63 -9.74 -5.05
C TYR A 5 -3.81 -8.70 -4.31
N LEU A 6 -2.51 -8.96 -4.17
CA LEU A 6 -1.59 -7.97 -3.59
C LEU A 6 -1.54 -6.74 -4.51
N GLY A 7 -1.75 -5.56 -3.94
CA GLY A 7 -1.82 -4.30 -4.70
C GLY A 7 -3.22 -3.97 -5.26
N GLU A 8 -4.26 -4.74 -4.92
CA GLU A 8 -5.65 -4.38 -5.22
C GLU A 8 -6.09 -3.13 -4.43
N ILE A 9 -6.77 -2.20 -5.11
CA ILE A 9 -7.40 -1.04 -4.49
C ILE A 9 -8.91 -1.27 -4.47
N ARG A 10 -9.54 -1.07 -3.31
CA ARG A 10 -10.98 -1.21 -3.14
C ARG A 10 -11.54 -0.04 -2.36
N MET A 11 -12.75 0.38 -2.73
CA MET A 11 -13.53 1.28 -1.89
C MET A 11 -13.89 0.57 -0.58
N PHE A 12 -13.59 1.21 0.54
CA PHE A 12 -13.86 0.72 1.88
C PHE A 12 -14.69 1.76 2.62
N GLY A 13 -15.81 1.35 3.22
CA GLY A 13 -16.77 2.25 3.87
C GLY A 13 -16.60 2.36 5.39
N GLY A 14 -15.47 1.88 5.94
CA GLY A 14 -15.17 2.00 7.37
C GLY A 14 -13.95 2.88 7.62
N ASP A 15 -13.77 3.28 8.88
CA ASP A 15 -12.73 4.24 9.29
C ASP A 15 -11.43 3.56 9.78
N PHE A 16 -11.26 2.25 9.55
CA PHE A 16 -10.05 1.50 9.94
C PHE A 16 -9.52 0.63 8.80
N ALA A 17 -8.20 0.47 8.69
CA ALA A 17 -7.61 -0.47 7.75
C ALA A 17 -7.67 -1.90 8.33
N PRO A 18 -8.36 -2.86 7.69
CA PRO A 18 -8.33 -4.25 8.12
C PRO A 18 -6.93 -4.86 7.93
N GLN A 19 -6.66 -5.97 8.61
CA GLN A 19 -5.34 -6.63 8.53
C GLN A 19 -4.96 -6.97 7.09
N GLY A 20 -3.75 -6.55 6.68
CA GLY A 20 -3.25 -6.73 5.32
C GLY A 20 -3.69 -5.65 4.32
N TRP A 21 -4.42 -4.63 4.78
CA TRP A 21 -4.80 -3.46 4.00
C TRP A 21 -4.20 -2.19 4.61
N ALA A 22 -4.07 -1.17 3.80
CA ALA A 22 -3.70 0.18 4.20
C ALA A 22 -4.56 1.18 3.43
N PHE A 23 -4.76 2.36 4.00
CA PHE A 23 -5.46 3.43 3.30
C PHE A 23 -4.62 3.97 2.15
N CYS A 24 -5.30 4.39 1.08
CA CYS A 24 -4.67 5.13 -0.02
C CYS A 24 -4.70 6.62 0.32
N ASP A 25 -3.94 7.02 1.34
CA ASP A 25 -3.87 8.39 1.89
C ASP A 25 -2.48 9.05 1.71
N GLY A 26 -1.64 8.50 0.82
CA GLY A 26 -0.26 8.97 0.65
C GLY A 26 0.70 8.57 1.78
N SER A 27 0.30 7.69 2.69
CA SER A 27 1.16 7.26 3.81
C SER A 27 2.45 6.57 3.35
N LEU A 28 3.52 6.79 4.11
CA LEU A 28 4.82 6.15 3.90
C LEU A 28 4.88 4.82 4.64
N LEU A 29 5.16 3.74 3.92
CA LEU A 29 5.36 2.40 4.45
C LEU A 29 6.81 1.95 4.32
N SER A 30 7.24 1.11 5.27
CA SER A 30 8.57 0.48 5.22
C SER A 30 8.64 -0.57 4.11
N ILE A 31 9.67 -0.48 3.28
CA ILE A 31 9.96 -1.46 2.21
C ILE A 31 10.29 -2.82 2.81
N SER A 32 10.98 -2.87 3.97
CA SER A 32 11.39 -4.13 4.58
C SER A 32 10.21 -4.99 5.02
N GLU A 33 9.11 -4.36 5.42
CA GLU A 33 7.88 -5.03 5.87
C GLU A 33 6.93 -5.33 4.70
N ASN A 34 7.00 -4.56 3.61
CA ASN A 34 6.06 -4.63 2.48
C ASN A 34 6.77 -4.86 1.14
N LEU A 35 7.82 -5.69 1.13
CA LEU A 35 8.70 -5.90 -0.03
C LEU A 35 7.94 -6.28 -1.31
N TYR A 36 6.92 -7.12 -1.21
CA TYR A 36 6.14 -7.56 -2.36
C TYR A 36 5.25 -6.44 -2.93
N LEU A 37 4.69 -5.59 -2.06
CA LEU A 37 3.90 -4.44 -2.50
C LEU A 37 4.82 -3.40 -3.17
N PHE A 38 5.97 -3.12 -2.55
CA PHE A 38 7.00 -2.25 -3.13
C PHE A 38 7.47 -2.75 -4.51
N LYS A 39 7.63 -4.06 -4.71
CA LYS A 39 7.99 -4.62 -6.03
C LYS A 39 6.93 -4.36 -7.11
N LEU A 40 5.66 -4.17 -6.73
CA LEU A 40 4.57 -3.91 -7.67
C LEU A 40 4.44 -2.42 -8.01
N ILE A 41 4.47 -1.54 -7.00
CA ILE A 41 4.21 -0.10 -7.20
C ILE A 41 5.47 0.79 -7.14
N GLY A 42 6.60 0.24 -6.69
CA GLY A 42 7.86 0.98 -6.55
C GLY A 42 7.71 2.22 -5.68
N THR A 43 8.32 3.31 -6.14
CA THR A 43 8.21 4.66 -5.55
C THR A 43 7.28 5.57 -6.36
N THR A 44 6.37 5.01 -7.16
CA THR A 44 5.50 5.80 -8.06
C THR A 44 4.74 6.90 -7.33
N TYR A 45 4.36 6.67 -6.07
CA TYR A 45 3.60 7.62 -5.27
C TYR A 45 4.48 8.43 -4.29
N GLY A 46 5.79 8.18 -4.25
CA GLY A 46 6.73 8.82 -3.34
C GLY A 46 7.54 7.85 -2.47
N GLY A 47 8.24 8.40 -1.48
CA GLY A 47 9.22 7.70 -0.65
C GLY A 47 10.65 7.80 -1.17
N ASP A 48 11.60 7.25 -0.42
CA ASP A 48 13.03 7.32 -0.72
C ASP A 48 13.54 6.15 -1.57
N GLY A 49 12.71 5.12 -1.79
CA GLY A 49 13.02 3.92 -2.58
C GLY A 49 14.10 3.02 -1.97
N HIS A 50 14.54 3.33 -0.76
CA HIS A 50 15.58 2.58 -0.04
C HIS A 50 15.04 2.02 1.27
N THR A 51 14.31 2.84 2.04
CA THR A 51 13.72 2.45 3.32
C THR A 51 12.19 2.49 3.28
N THR A 52 11.62 3.41 2.51
CA THR A 52 10.20 3.71 2.46
C THR A 52 9.69 3.90 1.03
N PHE A 53 8.41 3.62 0.85
CA PHE A 53 7.63 3.94 -0.34
C PHE A 53 6.29 4.50 0.09
N ALA A 54 5.70 5.36 -0.73
CA ALA A 54 4.39 5.92 -0.45
C ALA A 54 3.28 5.08 -1.11
N LEU A 55 2.11 5.10 -0.48
CA LEU A 55 0.86 4.63 -1.05
C LEU A 55 0.22 5.71 -1.95
N PRO A 56 -0.74 5.35 -2.81
CA PRO A 56 -1.55 6.33 -3.53
C PRO A 56 -2.28 7.26 -2.56
N ASP A 57 -2.65 8.46 -3.02
CA ASP A 57 -3.52 9.41 -2.31
C ASP A 57 -4.79 9.58 -3.16
N LEU A 58 -5.91 9.00 -2.70
CA LEU A 58 -7.18 8.88 -3.44
C LEU A 58 -8.36 9.52 -2.68
#